data_AF-A0A7J9XWU4-F1
#
_entry.id   AF-A0A7J9XWU4-F1
#
_cell.length_a   1.000
_cell.length_b   1.000
_cell.length_c   1.000
_cell.angle_alpha   90.00
_cell.angle_beta   90.00
_cell.angle_gamma   90.00
#
_symmetry.space_group_name_H-M   'P 1'
#
loop_
_entity.id
_entity.type
_entity.pdbx_description
1 polymer ?
#
loop_
_entity_poly.entity_id
_entity_poly.type
_entity_poly.pdbx_seq_one_letter_code
_entity_poly.pdbx_strand_id
1 'polypeptide(L)' 'QPIAELAKRLEISESCLRRWMAQADAGENGSDTRLNSAEKRELTQLRRDKRRLEMENEILKRAAAFFAKENVLPN' A
#
# COMPACT_ATOMS: atom_id res chain seq x y z
N GLN A 1 -4.70 -31.59 -19.23
CA GLN A 1 -3.32 -31.83 -19.70
C GLN A 1 -2.35 -31.50 -18.57
N PRO A 2 -1.25 -32.24 -18.39
CA PRO A 2 -0.28 -31.95 -17.33
C PRO A 2 0.47 -30.63 -17.60
N ILE A 3 0.67 -29.82 -16.54
CA ILE A 3 1.27 -28.47 -16.61
C ILE A 3 2.68 -28.50 -17.22
N ALA A 4 3.47 -29.54 -16.92
CA ALA A 4 4.81 -29.72 -17.46
C ALA A 4 4.83 -29.88 -18.99
N GLU A 5 3.84 -30.60 -19.53
CA GLU A 5 3.72 -30.80 -20.98
C GLU A 5 3.27 -29.51 -21.67
N LEU A 6 2.36 -28.76 -21.02
CA LEU A 6 1.95 -27.45 -21.51
C LEU A 6 3.11 -26.44 -21.45
N ALA A 7 3.86 -26.41 -20.35
CA ALA A 7 5.04 -25.55 -20.20
C ALA A 7 6.11 -25.87 -21.25
N LYS A 8 6.36 -27.16 -21.52
CA LYS A 8 7.31 -27.61 -22.54
C LYS A 8 6.84 -27.25 -23.96
N ARG A 9 5.55 -27.41 -24.27
CA ARG A 9 4.96 -26.99 -25.56
C ARG A 9 5.00 -25.48 -25.76
N LEU A 10 4.94 -24.72 -24.66
CA LEU A 10 5.08 -23.27 -24.64
C LEU A 10 6.55 -22.81 -24.50
N GLU A 11 7.50 -23.74 -24.44
CA GLU A 11 8.94 -23.48 -24.27
C GLU A 11 9.30 -22.60 -23.06
N ILE A 12 8.47 -22.62 -22.01
CA ILE A 12 8.71 -21.90 -20.76
C ILE A 12 9.00 -22.85 -19.63
N SER A 13 9.66 -22.35 -18.59
CA SER A 13 9.80 -23.13 -17.38
C SER A 13 8.42 -23.37 -16.76
N GLU A 14 8.24 -24.57 -16.23
CA GLU A 14 7.02 -24.95 -15.52
C GLU A 14 6.72 -23.99 -14.37
N SER A 15 7.76 -23.50 -13.70
CA SER A 15 7.70 -22.49 -12.64
C SER A 15 7.12 -21.16 -13.12
N CYS A 16 7.43 -20.74 -14.35
CA CYS A 16 6.87 -19.54 -14.97
C CYS A 16 5.38 -19.71 -15.23
N LEU A 17 4.99 -20.84 -15.84
CA LEU A 17 3.59 -21.13 -16.14
C LEU A 17 2.75 -21.23 -14.86
N ARG A 18 3.26 -21.90 -13.82
CA ARG A 18 2.61 -22.00 -12.51
C ARG A 18 2.41 -20.64 -11.86
N ARG A 19 3.37 -19.72 -11.99
CA ARG A 19 3.24 -18.33 -11.48
C ARG A 19 2.16 -17.55 -12.21
N TRP A 20 2.05 -17.71 -13.54
CA TRP A 20 1.03 -17.03 -14.33
C TRP A 20 -0.36 -17.57 -14.06
N MET A 21 -0.53 -18.89 -13.91
CA MET A 21 -1.81 -19.46 -13.50
C MET A 21 -2.21 -18.97 -12.11
N ALA A 22 -1.29 -19.00 -11.14
CA ALA A 22 -1.55 -18.46 -9.79
C ALA A 22 -1.86 -16.96 -9.77
N GLN A 23 -1.43 -16.19 -10.78
CA GLN A 23 -1.80 -14.77 -10.94
C GLN A 23 -3.16 -14.60 -11.62
N ALA A 24 -3.51 -15.49 -12.54
CA ALA A 24 -4.81 -15.51 -13.21
C ALA A 24 -5.93 -15.93 -12.23
N ASP A 25 -5.71 -17.00 -11.45
CA ASP A 25 -6.68 -17.49 -10.44
C ASP A 25 -6.92 -16.45 -9.33
N ALA A 26 -5.88 -15.71 -8.94
CA ALA A 26 -5.98 -14.61 -7.98
C ALA A 26 -6.75 -13.40 -8.53
N GLY A 27 -6.92 -13.29 -9.85
CA GLY A 27 -7.74 -12.29 -10.51
C GLY A 27 -9.22 -12.66 -10.58
N GLU A 28 -9.58 -13.94 -10.43
CA GLU A 28 -10.95 -14.44 -10.66
C GLU A 28 -11.74 -14.72 -9.36
N ASN A 29 -11.08 -14.98 -8.21
CA ASN A 29 -11.76 -15.40 -6.96
C ASN A 29 -11.36 -14.68 -5.65
N GLY A 30 -10.91 -13.42 -5.67
CA GLY A 30 -10.84 -12.62 -4.44
C GLY A 30 -9.52 -11.88 -4.22
N SER A 31 -9.54 -10.63 -4.63
CA SER A 31 -8.55 -9.61 -4.28
C SER A 31 -8.78 -9.12 -2.84
N ASP A 32 -8.63 -9.98 -1.82
CA ASP A 32 -8.77 -9.56 -0.41
C ASP A 32 -7.47 -9.71 0.40
N THR A 33 -6.35 -10.10 -0.22
CA THR A 33 -5.06 -10.22 0.51
C THR A 33 -3.82 -9.80 -0.27
N ARG A 34 -3.87 -9.74 -1.61
CA ARG A 34 -2.82 -9.08 -2.38
C ARG A 34 -3.37 -7.79 -2.95
N LEU A 35 -3.01 -6.70 -2.29
CA LEU A 35 -3.19 -5.37 -2.87
C LEU A 35 -2.63 -5.42 -4.30
N ASN A 36 -3.48 -5.10 -5.26
CA ASN A 36 -3.09 -4.94 -6.63
C ASN A 36 -2.03 -3.82 -6.73
N SER A 37 -1.33 -3.73 -7.87
CA SER A 37 -0.22 -2.78 -7.96
C SER A 37 -0.68 -1.32 -7.80
N ALA A 38 -1.93 -0.99 -8.10
CA ALA A 38 -2.48 0.36 -7.91
C ALA A 38 -2.76 0.63 -6.43
N GLU A 39 -3.40 -0.31 -5.73
CA GLU A 39 -3.65 -0.24 -4.29
C GLU A 39 -2.35 -0.13 -3.48
N LYS A 40 -1.26 -0.80 -3.89
CA LYS A 40 0.06 -0.64 -3.26
C LYS A 40 0.63 0.77 -3.43
N ARG A 41 0.44 1.39 -4.59
CA ARG A 41 0.89 2.77 -4.86
C ARG A 41 0.08 3.75 -4.03
N GLU A 42 -1.24 3.58 -4.01
CA GLU A 42 -2.14 4.38 -3.20
C GLU A 42 -1.81 4.27 -1.71
N LEU A 43 -1.62 3.05 -1.20
CA LEU A 43 -1.20 2.83 0.19
C LEU A 43 0.12 3.52 0.52
N THR A 44 1.07 3.53 -0.41
CA THR A 44 2.35 4.23 -0.23
C THR A 44 2.16 5.74 -0.17
N GLN A 45 1.30 6.29 -1.03
CA GLN A 45 0.97 7.71 -1.05
C GLN A 45 0.25 8.12 0.24
N LEU A 46 -0.78 7.38 0.64
CA LEU A 46 -1.53 7.62 1.88
C LEU A 46 -0.63 7.58 3.12
N ARG A 47 0.33 6.65 3.18
CA ARG A 47 1.31 6.59 4.28
C ARG A 47 2.25 7.80 4.30
N ARG A 48 2.58 8.38 3.14
CA ARG A 48 3.39 9.62 3.08
C ARG A 48 2.56 10.81 3.55
N ASP A 49 1.34 10.94 3.05
CA ASP A 49 0.46 12.05 3.40
C ASP A 49 0.09 12.01 4.89
N LYS A 50 -0.20 10.83 5.44
CA LYS A 50 -0.45 10.66 6.88
C LYS A 50 0.71 11.19 7.74
N ARG A 51 1.95 10.83 7.40
CA ARG A 51 3.12 11.32 8.15
C ARG A 51 3.27 12.84 8.07
N ARG A 52 3.02 13.44 6.90
CA ARG A 52 3.03 14.90 6.74
C ARG A 52 1.95 15.54 7.63
N LEU A 53 0.73 15.04 7.56
CA LEU A 53 -0.40 15.56 8.35
C LEU A 53 -0.16 15.43 9.86
N GLU A 54 0.40 14.30 10.31
CA GLU A 54 0.77 14.12 11.72
C GLU A 54 1.80 15.16 12.17
N MET A 55 2.82 15.43 11.36
CA MET A 55 3.82 16.46 11.64
C MET A 55 3.22 17.87 11.70
N GLU A 56 2.41 18.24 10.70
CA GLU A 56 1.71 19.53 10.67
C GLU A 56 0.80 19.70 11.88
N ASN A 57 0.06 18.65 12.25
CA ASN A 57 -0.81 18.66 13.42
C ASN A 57 -0.03 18.88 14.72
N GLU A 58 1.14 18.25 14.88
CA GLU A 58 1.99 18.46 16.05
C GLU A 58 2.56 19.88 16.12
N ILE A 59 2.94 20.48 14.99
CA ILE A 59 3.35 21.89 14.93
C ILE A 59 2.20 22.80 15.37
N LEU A 60 1.00 22.57 14.84
CA LEU A 60 -0.18 23.36 15.18
C LEU A 60 -0.56 23.22 16.65
N LYS A 61 -0.48 22.02 17.23
CA LYS A 61 -0.71 21.82 18.67
C LYS A 61 0.30 22.59 19.52
N ARG A 62 1.59 22.56 19.16
CA ARG A 62 2.63 23.32 19.86
C ARG A 62 2.40 24.82 19.77
N ALA A 63 2.04 25.33 18.59
CA ALA A 63 1.69 26.72 18.40
C ALA A 63 0.46 27.12 19.23
N ALA A 64 -0.62 26.33 19.19
CA ALA A 64 -1.81 26.57 20.00
C ALA A 64 -1.51 26.58 21.51
N ALA A 65 -0.68 25.64 21.98
CA ALA A 65 -0.26 25.60 23.38
C ALA A 65 0.61 26.81 23.78
N PHE A 66 1.48 27.28 22.88
CA PHE A 66 2.27 28.50 23.09
C PHE A 66 1.36 29.72 23.24
N PHE A 67 0.45 29.96 22.29
CA PHE A 67 -0.46 31.09 22.33
C PHE A 67 -1.45 31.03 23.50
N ALA A 68 -1.90 29.83 23.89
CA ALA A 68 -2.75 29.67 25.07
C ALA A 68 -2.01 30.07 26.36
N LYS A 69 -0.71 29.78 26.48
CA LYS A 69 0.10 30.22 27.63
C LYS A 69 0.30 31.74 27.65
N GLU A 70 0.55 32.36 26.49
CA GLU A 70 0.70 33.82 26.39
C GLU A 70 -0.59 34.56 26.69
N ASN A 71 -1.76 34.06 26.24
CA ASN A 71 -3.05 34.71 26.48
C ASN A 71 -3.60 34.53 27.91
N VAL A 72 -3.13 33.53 28.67
CA VAL A 72 -3.61 33.25 30.04
C VAL A 72 -2.86 34.07 31.11
N LEU A 73 -1.77 34.76 30.74
CA LEU A 73 -1.08 35.69 31.62
C LEU A 73 -1.54 37.13 31.30
N PRO A 74 -2.41 37.76 32.11
CA PRO A 74 -2.59 39.20 32.02
C PRO A 74 -1.29 39.88 32.47
N ASN A 75 -0.86 40.92 31.74
CA ASN A 75 0.15 41.87 32.22
C ASN A 75 -0.38 42.67 33.41
#